data_AF-A0A1R0GD39-F1
#
_entry.id   AF-A0A1R0GD39-F1
#
_cell.length_a   1.000
_cell.length_b   1.000
_cell.length_c   1.000
_cell.angle_alpha   90.00
_cell.angle_beta   90.00
_cell.angle_gamma   90.00
#
_symmetry.space_group_name_H-M   'P 1'
#
loop_
_entity.id
_entity.type
_entity.pdbx_description
1 polymer ?
#
loop_
_entity_poly.entity_id
_entity_poly.type
_entity_poly.pdbx_seq_one_letter_code
_entity_poly.pdbx_strand_id
1 'polypeptide(L)'
;MPRGSKAKYTTEQKRKAAHIEESYEHKGLSKEEAEARAWATVNKQSGGGENAGGSGQRKAPAKKSQDRHESAKRAAASREGHPRNSRMSLGTQTKESLLKEARAKDIPGRSTMRKDELIEALKKAG
;
A
#
# COMPACT_ATOMS: atom_id res chain seq x y z
N MET A 1 4.47 14.33 -3.82
CA MET A 1 3.13 14.47 -3.21
C MET A 1 2.05 14.56 -4.29
N PRO A 2 0.76 14.20 -4.05
CA PRO A 2 -0.25 14.42 -5.08
C PRO A 2 -0.29 15.92 -5.36
N ARG A 3 0.03 16.31 -6.59
CA ARG A 3 0.01 17.71 -7.05
C ARG A 3 -1.43 18.24 -7.20
N GLY A 4 -2.31 17.91 -6.26
CA GLY A 4 -3.75 18.14 -6.38
C GLY A 4 -4.39 18.35 -5.02
N SER A 5 -5.46 19.14 -5.04
CA SER A 5 -6.24 19.47 -3.85
C SER A 5 -6.68 18.21 -3.09
N LYS A 6 -6.49 18.23 -1.76
CA LYS A 6 -7.01 17.20 -0.84
C LYS A 6 -8.54 17.31 -0.63
N ALA A 7 -9.23 18.17 -1.38
CA ALA A 7 -10.70 18.32 -1.31
C ALA A 7 -11.45 17.01 -1.56
N LYS A 8 -10.89 16.12 -2.38
CA LYS A 8 -11.48 14.81 -2.69
C LYS A 8 -11.36 13.79 -1.55
N TYR A 9 -10.68 14.12 -0.45
CA TYR A 9 -10.48 13.24 0.69
C TYR A 9 -11.41 13.63 1.85
N THR A 10 -11.97 12.62 2.50
CA THR A 10 -12.81 12.81 3.68
C THR A 10 -12.00 13.36 4.85
N THR A 11 -12.69 13.96 5.82
CA THR A 11 -12.08 14.39 7.10
C THR A 11 -11.41 13.22 7.81
N GLU A 12 -12.01 12.04 7.79
CA GLU A 12 -11.44 10.81 8.36
C GLU A 12 -10.14 10.38 7.69
N GLN A 13 -10.08 10.44 6.36
CA GLN A 13 -8.87 10.13 5.60
C GLN A 13 -7.73 11.10 5.95
N LYS A 14 -8.05 12.39 6.05
CA LYS A 14 -7.07 13.43 6.44
C LYS A 14 -6.56 13.20 7.87
N ARG A 15 -7.44 12.92 8.84
CA ARG A 15 -7.06 12.62 10.22
C ARG A 15 -6.18 11.37 10.30
N LYS A 16 -6.52 10.33 9.55
CA LYS A 16 -5.70 9.11 9.47
C LYS A 16 -4.32 9.37 8.88
N ALA A 17 -4.23 10.18 7.82
CA ALA A 17 -2.94 10.57 7.25
C ALA A 17 -2.10 11.33 8.29
N ALA A 18 -2.67 12.33 8.95
CA ALA A 18 -1.98 13.12 9.98
C ALA A 18 -1.41 12.25 11.11
N HIS A 19 -2.18 11.29 11.63
CA HIS A 19 -1.67 10.36 12.66
C HIS A 19 -0.53 9.46 12.17
N ILE A 20 -0.55 9.04 10.91
CA ILE A 20 0.53 8.22 10.34
C ILE A 20 1.77 9.08 10.10
N GLU A 21 1.59 10.31 9.62
CA GLU A 21 2.64 11.31 9.42
C GLU A 21 3.37 11.60 10.74
N GLU A 22 2.63 11.95 11.79
CA GLU A 22 3.15 12.16 13.14
C GLU A 22 4.00 10.97 13.63
N SER A 23 3.54 9.74 13.38
CA SER A 23 4.29 8.53 13.73
C SER A 23 5.61 8.38 12.96
N TYR A 24 5.69 8.85 11.72
CA TYR A 24 6.93 8.85 10.93
C TYR A 24 7.86 10.01 11.31
N GLU A 25 7.31 11.19 11.60
CA GLU A 25 8.09 12.32 12.13
C GLU A 25 8.74 11.96 13.47
N HIS A 26 8.01 11.29 14.36
CA HIS A 26 8.57 10.75 15.61
C HIS A 26 9.70 9.73 15.39
N LYS A 27 9.75 9.09 14.22
CA LYS A 27 10.84 8.18 13.82
C LYS A 27 12.00 8.91 13.13
N GLY A 28 11.97 10.23 13.09
CA GLY A 28 13.03 11.08 12.54
C GLY A 28 12.95 11.33 11.04
N LEU A 29 11.83 11.02 10.38
CA LEU A 29 11.66 11.39 8.96
C LEU A 29 11.34 12.88 8.83
N SER A 30 11.75 13.49 7.73
CA SER A 30 11.31 14.85 7.42
C SER A 30 9.79 14.88 7.21
N LYS A 31 9.19 16.04 7.48
CA LYS A 31 7.75 16.25 7.30
C LYS A 31 7.27 15.86 5.91
N GLU A 32 8.01 16.24 4.87
CA GLU A 32 7.64 15.95 3.49
C GLU A 32 7.63 14.45 3.20
N GLU A 33 8.60 13.71 3.75
CA GLU A 33 8.67 12.25 3.57
C GLU A 33 7.62 11.53 4.42
N ALA A 34 7.41 11.98 5.66
CA ALA A 34 6.39 11.48 6.57
C ALA A 34 4.99 11.64 5.97
N GLU A 35 4.66 12.84 5.49
CA GLU A 35 3.39 13.13 4.81
C GLU A 35 3.24 12.25 3.56
N ALA A 36 4.28 12.12 2.74
CA ALA A 36 4.23 11.29 1.54
C ALA A 36 3.94 9.82 1.87
N ARG A 37 4.61 9.26 2.88
CA ARG A 37 4.40 7.88 3.35
C ARG A 37 3.01 7.69 3.96
N ALA A 38 2.53 8.67 4.71
CA ALA A 38 1.20 8.67 5.30
C ALA A 38 0.10 8.61 4.24
N TRP A 39 0.14 9.52 3.27
CA TRP A 39 -0.85 9.54 2.18
C TRP A 39 -0.75 8.32 1.28
N ALA A 40 0.45 7.79 1.03
CA ALA A 40 0.60 6.52 0.30
C ALA A 40 -0.10 5.36 1.03
N THR A 41 -0.01 5.32 2.36
CA THR A 41 -0.67 4.30 3.19
C THR A 41 -2.20 4.45 3.11
N VAL A 42 -2.73 5.66 3.30
CA VAL A 42 -4.17 5.92 3.17
C VAL A 42 -4.67 5.55 1.78
N ASN A 43 -3.96 5.96 0.73
CA ASN A 43 -4.35 5.68 -0.66
C ASN A 43 -4.34 4.19 -0.99
N LYS A 44 -3.36 3.42 -0.49
CA LYS A 44 -3.35 1.96 -0.65
C LYS A 44 -4.61 1.35 -0.06
N GLN A 45 -4.99 1.77 1.15
CA GLN A 45 -6.16 1.24 1.86
C GLN A 45 -7.49 1.67 1.20
N SER A 46 -7.64 2.94 0.87
CA SER A 46 -8.91 3.50 0.38
C SER A 46 -9.08 3.45 -1.14
N GLY A 47 -7.98 3.35 -1.91
CA GLY A 47 -7.98 3.57 -3.36
C GLY A 47 -7.95 5.05 -3.77
N GLY A 48 -7.68 5.97 -2.82
CA GLY A 48 -7.65 7.42 -3.03
C GLY A 48 -8.78 8.15 -2.30
N GLY A 49 -9.08 9.37 -2.74
CA GLY A 49 -10.11 10.21 -2.12
C GLY A 49 -11.50 9.58 -2.19
N GLU A 50 -12.25 9.66 -1.09
CA GLU A 50 -13.59 9.08 -0.95
C GLU A 50 -14.74 10.08 -1.19
N ASN A 51 -14.45 11.38 -1.26
CA ASN A 51 -15.46 12.37 -1.65
C ASN A 51 -15.74 12.32 -3.16
N ALA A 52 -16.76 13.07 -3.58
CA ALA A 52 -17.15 13.21 -4.98
C ALA A 52 -15.94 13.50 -5.90
N GLY A 53 -15.87 12.78 -7.02
CA GLY A 53 -14.78 12.89 -7.99
C GLY A 53 -13.45 12.25 -7.56
N GLY A 54 -13.40 11.60 -6.40
CA GLY A 54 -12.26 10.82 -5.90
C GLY A 54 -12.27 9.36 -6.40
N SER A 55 -11.08 8.79 -6.61
CA SER A 55 -10.93 7.41 -7.10
C SER A 55 -11.34 6.35 -6.07
N GLY A 56 -11.28 6.67 -4.78
CA GLY A 56 -11.66 5.78 -3.69
C GLY A 56 -13.17 5.55 -3.59
N GLN A 57 -13.98 6.40 -4.22
CA GLN A 57 -15.44 6.26 -4.25
C GLN A 57 -15.89 5.02 -5.06
N ARG A 58 -15.14 4.63 -6.09
CA ARG A 58 -15.45 3.46 -6.93
C ARG A 58 -14.90 2.13 -6.38
N LYS A 59 -14.10 2.18 -5.32
CA LYS A 59 -13.50 0.97 -4.75
C LYS A 59 -14.48 0.30 -3.80
N ALA A 60 -14.77 -0.96 -4.05
CA ALA A 60 -15.69 -1.74 -3.22
C ALA A 60 -15.25 -1.78 -1.74
N PRO A 61 -16.18 -1.70 -0.76
CA PRO A 61 -15.86 -1.77 0.68
C PRO A 61 -15.07 -3.02 1.06
N ALA A 62 -15.43 -4.19 0.50
CA ALA A 62 -14.72 -5.44 0.72
C ALA A 62 -13.24 -5.36 0.28
N LYS A 63 -12.97 -4.71 -0.87
CA LYS A 63 -11.60 -4.51 -1.36
C LYS A 63 -10.81 -3.55 -0.48
N LYS A 64 -11.44 -2.48 0.03
CA LYS A 64 -10.82 -1.58 1.01
C LYS A 64 -10.44 -2.33 2.28
N SER A 65 -11.34 -3.19 2.77
CA SER A 65 -11.09 -4.04 3.94
C SER A 65 -9.92 -5.00 3.71
N GLN A 66 -9.89 -5.67 2.56
CA GLN A 66 -8.81 -6.57 2.18
C GLN A 66 -7.45 -5.85 2.13
N ASP A 67 -7.39 -4.65 1.55
CA ASP A 67 -6.14 -3.89 1.45
C ASP A 67 -5.65 -3.38 2.83
N ARG A 68 -6.58 -3.07 3.75
CA ARG A 68 -6.24 -2.80 5.16
C ARG A 68 -5.65 -4.04 5.83
N HIS A 69 -6.28 -5.20 5.65
CA HIS A 69 -5.80 -6.47 6.23
C HIS A 69 -4.42 -6.86 5.69
N GLU A 70 -4.21 -6.73 4.39
CA GLU A 70 -2.90 -7.00 3.77
C GLU A 70 -1.81 -6.06 4.32
N SER A 71 -2.15 -4.77 4.51
CA SER A 71 -1.22 -3.81 5.11
C SER A 71 -0.87 -4.19 6.56
N ALA A 72 -1.85 -4.63 7.35
CA ALA A 72 -1.66 -5.05 8.73
C ALA A 72 -0.79 -6.32 8.82
N LYS A 73 -1.06 -7.33 8.00
CA LYS A 73 -0.25 -8.56 7.92
C LYS A 73 1.20 -8.28 7.55
N ARG A 74 1.42 -7.38 6.58
CA ARG A 74 2.79 -7.00 6.19
C ARG A 74 3.52 -6.27 7.32
N ALA A 75 2.82 -5.40 8.05
CA ALA A 75 3.39 -4.74 9.21
C ALA A 75 3.75 -5.73 10.33
N ALA A 76 2.92 -6.76 10.56
CA ALA A 76 3.22 -7.84 11.49
C ALA A 76 4.48 -8.62 11.08
N ALA A 77 4.56 -9.04 9.80
CA ALA A 77 5.75 -9.73 9.29
C ALA A 77 7.03 -8.88 9.43
N SER A 78 6.96 -7.56 9.23
CA SER A 78 8.11 -6.68 9.47
C SER A 78 8.51 -6.59 10.95
N ARG A 79 7.57 -6.68 11.90
CA ARG A 79 7.87 -6.74 13.34
C ARG A 79 8.53 -8.06 13.72
N GLU A 80 8.23 -9.14 13.00
CA GLU A 80 8.90 -10.45 13.13
C GLU A 80 10.27 -10.50 12.43
N GLY A 81 10.77 -9.38 11.90
CA GLY A 81 12.08 -9.28 11.27
C GLY A 81 12.12 -9.77 9.81
N HIS A 82 10.98 -10.08 9.21
CA HIS A 82 10.94 -10.47 7.80
C HIS A 82 11.05 -9.24 6.87
N PRO A 83 12.07 -9.18 5.99
CA PRO A 83 12.23 -8.06 5.08
C PRO A 83 11.10 -8.03 4.04
N ARG A 84 10.87 -6.87 3.43
CA ARG A 84 9.71 -6.65 2.55
C ARG A 84 9.68 -7.60 1.34
N ASN A 85 10.85 -7.92 0.77
CA ASN A 85 11.04 -8.83 -0.36
C ASN A 85 11.14 -10.32 0.06
N SER A 86 11.05 -10.64 1.36
CA SER A 86 11.05 -12.05 1.80
C SER A 86 9.83 -12.80 1.31
N ARG A 87 9.99 -14.12 1.13
CA ARG A 87 8.89 -15.03 0.80
C ARG A 87 7.75 -14.96 1.83
N MET A 88 8.06 -14.79 3.11
CA MET A 88 7.06 -14.63 4.18
C MET A 88 6.23 -13.35 4.02
N SER A 89 6.87 -12.20 3.82
CA SER A 89 6.19 -10.93 3.56
C SER A 89 5.34 -10.98 2.28
N LEU A 90 5.91 -11.47 1.16
CA LEU A 90 5.21 -11.59 -0.11
C LEU A 90 4.04 -12.59 -0.05
N GLY A 91 4.17 -13.67 0.73
CA GLY A 91 3.13 -14.68 0.93
C GLY A 91 1.83 -14.14 1.54
N THR A 92 1.93 -13.10 2.39
CA THR A 92 0.76 -12.44 2.99
C THR A 92 -0.13 -11.70 1.98
N GLN A 93 0.40 -11.43 0.78
CA GLN A 93 -0.28 -10.65 -0.25
C GLN A 93 -1.30 -11.47 -1.04
N THR A 94 -2.26 -10.78 -1.64
CA THR A 94 -3.14 -11.36 -2.65
C THR A 94 -2.42 -11.51 -3.99
N LYS A 95 -2.87 -12.45 -4.84
CA LYS A 95 -2.34 -12.59 -6.21
C LYS A 95 -2.40 -11.26 -6.98
N GLU A 96 -3.49 -10.51 -6.82
CA GLU A 96 -3.66 -9.20 -7.47
C GLU A 96 -2.65 -8.15 -6.97
N SER A 97 -2.34 -8.12 -5.67
CA SER A 97 -1.34 -7.20 -5.12
C SER A 97 0.06 -7.55 -5.62
N LEU A 98 0.40 -8.84 -5.66
CA LEU A 98 1.65 -9.34 -6.25
C LEU A 98 1.75 -9.01 -7.75
N LEU A 99 0.65 -9.12 -8.51
CA LEU A 99 0.61 -8.72 -9.92
C LEU A 99 0.89 -7.21 -10.10
N LYS A 100 0.34 -6.37 -9.22
CA LYS A 100 0.59 -4.91 -9.25
C LYS A 100 2.05 -4.60 -8.93
N GLU A 101 2.63 -5.27 -7.94
CA GLU A 101 4.04 -5.12 -7.58
C GLU A 101 4.95 -5.60 -8.72
N ALA A 102 4.64 -6.75 -9.33
CA ALA A 102 5.37 -7.30 -10.46
C ALA A 102 5.27 -6.41 -11.70
N ARG A 103 4.13 -5.73 -11.90
CA ARG A 103 3.97 -4.71 -12.94
C ARG A 103 4.85 -3.51 -12.68
N ALA A 104 4.94 -3.04 -11.44
CA ALA A 104 5.79 -1.89 -11.09
C ALA A 104 7.29 -2.19 -11.21
N LYS A 105 7.68 -3.48 -11.19
CA LYS A 105 9.05 -3.95 -11.45
C LYS A 105 9.27 -4.47 -12.88
N ASP A 106 8.32 -4.23 -13.78
CA ASP A 106 8.40 -4.65 -15.20
C ASP A 106 8.71 -6.14 -15.42
N ILE A 107 8.22 -7.03 -14.54
CA ILE A 107 8.46 -8.46 -14.65
C ILE A 107 7.72 -9.02 -15.90
N PRO A 108 8.45 -9.61 -16.87
CA PRO A 108 7.84 -10.21 -18.05
C PRO A 108 7.10 -11.50 -17.69
N GLY A 109 6.04 -11.83 -18.44
CA GLY A 109 5.23 -13.02 -18.18
C GLY A 109 4.40 -12.98 -16.87
N ARG A 110 4.45 -11.90 -16.08
CA ARG A 110 3.71 -11.78 -14.80
C ARG A 110 2.22 -12.13 -14.89
N SER A 111 1.57 -11.88 -16.03
CA SER A 111 0.13 -12.12 -16.22
C SER A 111 -0.23 -13.61 -16.25
N THR A 112 0.68 -14.48 -16.69
CA THR A 112 0.46 -15.94 -16.74
C THR A 112 0.86 -16.62 -15.43
N MET A 113 1.65 -15.95 -14.60
CA MET A 113 2.16 -16.50 -13.35
C MET A 113 1.06 -16.79 -12.31
N ARG A 114 1.22 -17.91 -11.60
CA ARG A 114 0.50 -18.26 -10.38
C ARG A 114 1.03 -17.47 -9.19
N LYS A 115 0.34 -17.54 -8.05
CA LYS A 115 0.70 -16.75 -6.85
C LYS A 115 2.14 -17.04 -6.41
N ASP A 116 2.53 -18.31 -6.33
CA ASP A 116 3.87 -18.70 -5.87
C ASP A 116 4.96 -18.31 -6.86
N GLU A 117 4.69 -18.38 -8.16
CA GLU A 117 5.60 -17.93 -9.22
C GLU A 117 5.82 -16.41 -9.14
N LEU A 118 4.76 -15.63 -8.87
CA LEU A 118 4.88 -14.18 -8.65
C LEU A 118 5.72 -13.87 -7.41
N ILE A 119 5.58 -14.65 -6.34
CA ILE A 119 6.38 -14.48 -5.11
C ILE A 119 7.86 -14.70 -5.43
N GLU A 120 8.21 -15.78 -6.11
CA GLU A 120 9.60 -16.08 -6.47
C GLU A 120 10.17 -15.05 -7.46
N ALA A 121 9.39 -14.63 -8.46
CA ALA A 121 9.82 -13.60 -9.40
C ALA A 121 10.08 -12.25 -8.69
N LEU A 122 9.20 -11.84 -7.77
CA LEU A 122 9.35 -10.59 -7.01
C LEU A 122 10.53 -10.61 -6.04
N LYS A 123 10.81 -11.77 -5.45
CA LYS A 123 11.97 -12.01 -4.60
C LYS A 123 13.27 -11.95 -5.40
N LYS A 124 13.30 -12.53 -6.62
CA LYS A 124 14.47 -12.48 -7.50
C LYS A 124 14.75 -11.07 -8.03
N ALA A 125 13.70 -10.27 -8.23
CA ALA A 125 13.78 -8.90 -8.76
C ALA A 125 13.94 -7.81 -7.68
N GLY A 126 14.29 -8.14 -6.44
CA GLY A 126 14.39 -7.16 -5.34
C GLY A 126 15.63 -7.39 -4.49
#